data_AF-A0A2V9K424-F1
#
_entry.id   AF-A0A2V9K424-F1
#
_cell.length_a   1.000
_cell.length_b   1.000
_cell.length_c   1.000
_cell.angle_alpha   90.00
_cell.angle_beta   90.00
_cell.angle_gamma   90.00
#
_symmetry.space_group_name_H-M   'P 1'
#
loop_
_entity.id
_entity.type
_entity.pdbx_description
1 polymer ?
#
loop_
_entity_poly.entity_id
_entity_poly.type
_entity_poly.pdbx_seq_one_letter_code
_entity_poly.pdbx_strand_id
1 'polypeptide(L)' 'MWRSVKYEEVYLNDYEQVPEAVRNLRKYFRFYNQERPHQALGYQTPAAIYFGKPKGPR' A
#
# COMPACT_ATOMS: atom_id res chain seq x y z
N MET A 1 6.32 -5.06 -5.53
CA MET A 1 4.89 -4.81 -5.18
C MET A 1 4.08 -6.10 -5.12
N TRP A 2 3.82 -6.80 -6.24
CA TRP A 2 2.91 -7.97 -6.23
C TRP A 2 3.33 -9.11 -5.30
N ARG A 3 4.64 -9.33 -5.12
CA ARG A 3 5.15 -10.28 -4.13
C ARG A 3 4.65 -9.95 -2.71
N SER A 4 4.77 -8.69 -2.27
CA SER A 4 4.33 -8.28 -0.93
C SER A 4 2.83 -8.48 -0.74
N VAL A 5 2.01 -8.10 -1.72
CA VAL A 5 0.54 -8.30 -1.66
C VAL A 5 0.19 -9.78 -1.44
N LYS A 6 0.86 -10.69 -2.14
CA LYS A 6 0.58 -12.12 -2.00
C LYS A 6 0.94 -12.65 -0.61
N TYR A 7 2.14 -12.34 -0.12
CA TYR A 7 2.64 -12.90 1.14
C TYR A 7 2.12 -12.22 2.39
N GLU A 8 1.79 -10.93 2.33
CA GLU A 8 1.39 -10.14 3.50
C GLU A 8 -0.13 -9.99 3.62
N GLU A 9 -0.90 -10.32 2.57
CA GLU A 9 -2.35 -10.15 2.55
C GLU A 9 -3.03 -11.40 2.00
N VAL A 10 -2.84 -11.75 0.72
CA VAL A 10 -3.64 -12.82 0.07
C VAL A 10 -3.42 -14.20 0.68
N TYR A 11 -2.19 -14.59 1.01
CA TYR A 11 -1.89 -15.92 1.58
C TYR A 11 -2.16 -16.02 3.08
N LEU A 12 -2.34 -14.88 3.76
CA LEU A 12 -2.62 -14.85 5.20
C LEU A 12 -4.12 -14.78 5.50
N ASN A 13 -4.92 -14.34 4.53
CA ASN A 13 -6.36 -14.18 4.69
C ASN A 13 -7.10 -15.30 3.95
N ASP A 14 -7.99 -15.98 4.66
CA ASP A 14 -8.94 -16.90 4.06
C ASP A 14 -10.23 -16.13 3.73
N TYR A 15 -10.35 -15.66 2.49
CA TYR A 15 -11.50 -14.87 2.08
C TYR A 15 -12.69 -15.77 1.78
N GLU A 16 -13.74 -15.68 2.58
CA GLU A 16 -14.99 -16.43 2.34
C GLU A 16 -15.73 -15.91 1.10
N GLN A 17 -15.61 -14.61 0.81
CA GLN A 17 -16.33 -13.96 -0.29
C GLN A 17 -15.48 -12.90 -1.01
N VAL A 18 -15.71 -12.76 -2.31
CA VAL A 18 -15.01 -11.78 -3.17
C VAL A 18 -15.13 -10.33 -2.67
N PRO A 19 -16.30 -9.83 -2.20
CA PRO A 19 -16.41 -8.45 -1.71
C PRO A 19 -15.51 -8.15 -0.51
N GLU A 20 -15.30 -9.16 0.35
CA GLU A 20 -14.38 -9.05 1.47
C GLU A 20 -12.93 -8.93 1.00
N ALA A 21 -12.51 -9.78 0.07
CA ALA A 21 -11.18 -9.71 -0.53
C ALA A 21 -10.90 -8.32 -1.13
N VAL A 22 -11.87 -7.77 -1.88
CA VAL A 22 -11.77 -6.43 -2.46
C VAL A 22 -11.60 -5.35 -1.39
N ARG A 23 -12.39 -5.42 -0.30
CA ARG A 23 -12.31 -4.47 0.81
C ARG A 23 -10.95 -4.54 1.51
N ASN A 24 -10.45 -5.73 1.78
CA ASN A 24 -9.19 -5.92 2.51
C ASN A 24 -7.98 -5.54 1.63
N LEU A 25 -7.98 -5.93 0.35
CA LEU A 25 -6.98 -5.47 -0.62
C LEU A 25 -6.97 -3.94 -0.75
N ARG A 26 -8.13 -3.28 -0.78
CA ARG A 26 -8.20 -1.81 -0.82
C ARG A 26 -7.53 -1.18 0.41
N LYS A 27 -7.74 -1.74 1.60
CA LYS A 27 -7.08 -1.28 2.84
C LYS A 27 -5.57 -1.50 2.76
N TYR A 28 -5.14 -2.69 2.33
CA TYR A 28 -3.72 -3.01 2.18
C TYR A 28 -3.01 -2.06 1.19
N PHE A 29 -3.61 -1.80 0.02
CA PHE A 29 -3.02 -0.88 -0.96
C PHE A 29 -2.94 0.55 -0.47
N ARG A 30 -3.93 1.03 0.31
CA ARG A 30 -3.85 2.35 0.95
C ARG A 30 -2.64 2.41 1.88
N PHE A 31 -2.51 1.44 2.77
CA PHE A 31 -1.38 1.34 3.69
C PHE A 31 -0.04 1.29 2.94
N TYR A 32 0.10 0.38 1.97
CA TYR A 32 1.32 0.19 1.19
C TYR A 32 1.75 1.47 0.46
N ASN A 33 0.80 2.20 -0.13
CA ASN A 33 1.07 3.37 -0.95
C ASN A 33 1.23 4.66 -0.15
N GLN A 34 0.53 4.81 0.97
CA GLN A 34 0.44 6.09 1.69
C GLN A 34 1.17 6.11 3.02
N GLU A 35 1.32 4.96 3.67
CA GLU A 35 1.76 4.88 5.06
C GLU A 35 3.11 4.16 5.19
N ARG A 36 3.32 3.06 4.44
CA ARG A 36 4.55 2.26 4.54
C ARG A 36 5.75 2.96 3.90
N PRO A 37 6.84 3.23 4.65
CA PRO A 37 8.12 3.65 4.08
C PRO A 37 8.78 2.50 3.32
N HIS A 38 9.38 2.78 2.17
CA HIS A 38 10.10 1.77 1.39
C HIS A 38 11.57 2.14 1.30
N GLN A 39 12.46 1.24 1.72
CA GLN A 39 13.90 1.46 1.68
C GLN A 39 14.40 1.77 0.26
N ALA A 40 13.85 1.09 -0.76
CA ALA A 40 14.16 1.36 -2.16
C ALA A 40 13.74 2.76 -2.64
N LEU A 41 12.86 3.45 -1.91
CA LEU A 41 12.42 4.82 -2.15
C LEU A 41 13.06 5.82 -1.18
N GLY A 42 14.15 5.44 -0.51
CA GLY A 42 14.80 6.28 0.50
C GLY A 42 13.91 6.51 1.72
N TYR A 43 13.17 5.48 2.15
CA TYR A 43 12.20 5.55 3.25
C TYR A 43 11.04 6.54 3.01
N GLN A 44 10.72 6.82 1.75
CA GLN A 44 9.50 7.53 1.39
C GLN A 44 8.41 6.53 0.99
N THR A 45 7.16 7.00 1.01
CA THR A 45 6.00 6.23 0.56
C THR A 45 5.83 6.39 -0.97
N PRO A 46 5.24 5.42 -1.67
CA PRO A 46 5.01 5.53 -3.11
C PRO A 46 4.20 6.79 -3.45
N ALA A 47 3.17 7.11 -2.68
CA ALA A 47 2.38 8.33 -2.87
C ALA A 47 3.23 9.60 -2.77
N ALA A 48 4.18 9.68 -1.83
CA ALA A 48 5.06 10.84 -1.70
C ALA A 48 5.96 11.05 -2.92
N ILE A 49 6.42 9.96 -3.54
CA ILE A 49 7.23 10.02 -4.77
C ILE A 49 6.39 10.42 -5.98
N TYR A 50 5.22 9.80 -6.15
CA TYR A 50 4.38 10.01 -7.35
C TYR A 50 3.66 11.36 -7.36
N PHE A 51 3.14 11.82 -6.22
CA PHE A 51 2.39 13.07 -6.13
C PHE A 51 3.26 14.27 -5.72
N GLY A 52 4.52 14.04 -5.39
CA GLY A 52 5.44 15.05 -4.84
C GLY A 52 5.12 15.43 -3.39
N LYS A 53 6.08 16.03 -2.69
CA LYS A 53 5.81 16.69 -1.41
C LYS A 53 4.89 17.90 -1.67
N PRO A 54 3.84 18.15 -0.87
CA PRO A 54 3.13 19.43 -0.96
C PRO A 54 4.17 20.54 -0.82
N LYS A 55 4.20 21.46 -1.79
CA LYS A 55 5.02 22.67 -1.69
C LYS A 55 4.62 23.36 -0.39
N GLY A 56 5.56 23.51 0.53
CA GLY A 56 5.35 24.29 1.75
C GLY A 56 4.85 25.70 1.40
N PRO A 57 4.12 26.37 2.31
CA PRO A 57 3.61 27.70 2.03
C PRO A 57 4.78 28.62 1.65
N ARG A 58 4.60 29.33 0.52
CA ARG A 58 5.52 30.36 0.04
C ARG A 58 5.52 31.56 0.99
#